data_AF-A0A1Y4SD02-F1
#
_entry.id   AF-A0A1Y4SD02-F1
#
_cell.length_a   1.000
_cell.length_b   1.000
_cell.length_c   1.000
_cell.angle_alpha   90.00
_cell.angle_beta   90.00
_cell.angle_gamma   90.00
#
_symmetry.space_group_name_H-M   'P 1'
#
loop_
_entity.id
_entity.type
_entity.pdbx_description
1 polymer ?
#
loop_
_entity_poly.entity_id
_entity_poly.type
_entity_poly.pdbx_seq_one_letter_code
_entity_poly.pdbx_strand_id
1 'polypeptide(L)'
;MNQNRTLQRGLEQLFLAEVLTTVVGVGTLLPLGDFFLSAISLLSIGALVLMLVGLSNLRNLAQGYRLAFQLSIVELVMAFIGGLITAVLGLYVSISTMMAALALISVLALALEGAVLYLSCGATMEQIRPIADQTADQGGLVRMLVPLVVAVGVVGQALYVLPLTRGVSDFVTLLASVLQVACHACFVRFLFQCRKVVAPVAR
;
A
#
# COMPACT_ATOMS: atom_id res chain seq x y z
N MET A 1 -23.69 16.21 10.46
CA MET A 1 -24.26 14.86 10.16
C MET A 1 -23.73 14.23 8.86
N ASN A 2 -23.65 14.94 7.72
CA ASN A 2 -23.13 14.31 6.48
C ASN A 2 -21.63 13.94 6.52
N GLN A 3 -20.80 14.74 7.19
CA GLN A 3 -19.35 14.55 7.22
C GLN A 3 -18.92 13.24 7.89
N ASN A 4 -19.51 12.89 9.04
CA ASN A 4 -19.20 11.66 9.77
C ASN A 4 -19.61 10.39 8.99
N ARG A 5 -20.72 10.46 8.24
CA ARG A 5 -21.16 9.36 7.37
C ARG A 5 -20.24 9.17 6.17
N THR A 6 -19.77 10.26 5.57
CA THR A 6 -18.76 10.20 4.49
C THR A 6 -17.44 9.66 5.00
N LEU A 7 -16.98 10.11 6.18
CA LEU A 7 -15.78 9.59 6.83
C LEU A 7 -15.91 8.09 7.10
N GLN A 8 -17.02 7.64 7.69
CA GLN A 8 -17.25 6.22 7.96
C GLN A 8 -17.21 5.36 6.69
N ARG A 9 -17.96 5.74 5.64
CA ARG A 9 -18.00 4.99 4.37
C ARG A 9 -16.64 4.95 3.68
N GLY A 10 -15.91 6.07 3.70
CA GLY A 10 -14.57 6.14 3.15
C GLY A 10 -13.59 5.26 3.91
N LEU A 11 -13.62 5.28 5.24
CA LEU A 11 -12.78 4.42 6.08
C LEU A 11 -13.13 2.93 5.93
N GLU A 12 -14.40 2.57 5.73
CA GLU A 12 -14.82 1.19 5.46
C GLU A 12 -14.24 0.67 4.15
N GLN A 13 -14.26 1.47 3.09
CA GLN A 13 -13.67 1.10 1.80
C GLN A 13 -12.14 1.03 1.86
N LEU A 14 -11.51 1.97 2.56
CA LEU A 14 -10.06 2.00 2.74
C LEU A 14 -9.60 0.81 3.60
N PHE A 15 -10.35 0.47 4.65
CA PHE A 15 -10.12 -0.76 5.42
C PHE A 15 -10.21 -2.01 4.54
N LEU A 16 -11.25 -2.15 3.72
CA LEU A 16 -11.38 -3.31 2.82
C LEU A 16 -10.23 -3.39 1.81
N ALA A 17 -9.80 -2.27 1.25
CA ALA A 17 -8.67 -2.20 0.34
C ALA A 17 -7.37 -2.67 1.00
N GLU A 18 -7.09 -2.19 2.22
CA GLU A 18 -5.89 -2.55 2.98
C GLU A 18 -5.91 -4.01 3.45
N VAL A 19 -7.08 -4.54 3.82
CA VAL A 19 -7.25 -5.97 4.15
C VAL A 19 -6.92 -6.82 2.92
N LEU A 20 -7.44 -6.46 1.74
CA LEU A 20 -7.12 -7.17 0.51
C LEU A 20 -5.63 -7.08 0.16
N THR A 21 -5.02 -5.90 0.30
CA THR A 21 -3.58 -5.69 0.09
C THR A 21 -2.75 -6.56 1.03
N THR A 22 -3.16 -6.66 2.30
CA THR A 22 -2.51 -7.54 3.28
C THR A 22 -2.64 -9.01 2.89
N VAL A 23 -3.84 -9.46 2.45
CA VAL A 23 -4.07 -10.83 2.00
C VAL A 23 -3.24 -11.17 0.78
N VAL A 24 -3.17 -10.26 -0.20
CA VAL A 24 -2.30 -10.37 -1.38
C VAL A 24 -0.84 -10.50 -0.94
N GLY A 25 -0.36 -9.64 -0.05
CA GLY A 25 1.02 -9.67 0.45
C GLY A 25 1.37 -10.93 1.25
N VAL A 26 0.42 -11.50 2.00
CA VAL A 26 0.61 -12.81 2.64
C VAL A 26 0.64 -13.92 1.59
N GLY A 27 -0.23 -13.84 0.58
CA GLY A 27 -0.27 -14.80 -0.51
C GLY A 27 1.03 -14.85 -1.31
N THR A 28 1.70 -13.72 -1.52
CA THR A 28 2.99 -13.66 -2.24
C THR A 28 4.17 -14.20 -1.41
N LEU A 29 4.05 -14.25 -0.08
CA LEU A 29 5.05 -14.89 0.80
C LEU A 29 4.96 -16.43 0.77
N LEU A 30 3.82 -16.96 0.36
CA LEU A 30 3.60 -18.40 0.27
C LEU A 30 3.92 -18.88 -1.16
N PRO A 31 4.58 -20.03 -1.33
CA PRO A 31 4.80 -20.63 -2.65
C PRO A 31 3.47 -21.23 -3.15
N LEU A 32 2.59 -20.35 -3.61
CA LEU A 32 1.30 -20.71 -4.20
C LEU A 32 1.51 -20.83 -5.71
N GLY A 33 1.14 -21.97 -6.30
CA GLY A 33 1.37 -22.25 -7.72
C GLY A 33 0.68 -21.27 -8.69
N ASP A 34 0.92 -21.42 -9.99
CA ASP A 34 0.56 -20.44 -11.04
C ASP A 34 -0.91 -19.97 -11.06
N PHE A 35 -1.87 -20.82 -10.67
CA PHE A 35 -3.28 -20.45 -10.56
C PHE A 35 -3.54 -19.41 -9.46
N PHE A 36 -2.78 -19.47 -8.36
CA PHE A 36 -2.88 -18.49 -7.28
C PHE A 36 -2.23 -17.16 -7.68
N LEU A 37 -1.18 -17.17 -8.50
CA LEU A 37 -0.53 -15.95 -8.97
C LEU A 37 -1.47 -15.08 -9.83
N SER A 38 -2.34 -15.69 -10.65
CA SER A 38 -3.35 -14.95 -11.43
C SER A 38 -4.51 -14.44 -10.56
N ALA A 39 -4.89 -15.16 -9.51
CA ALA A 39 -5.88 -14.68 -8.54
C ALA A 39 -5.33 -13.51 -7.70
N ILE A 40 -4.06 -13.60 -7.28
CA ILE A 40 -3.37 -12.55 -6.51
C ILE A 40 -3.29 -11.26 -7.33
N SER A 41 -2.98 -11.32 -8.62
CA SER A 41 -2.91 -10.10 -9.46
C SER A 41 -4.26 -9.41 -9.64
N LEU A 42 -5.35 -10.17 -9.80
CA LEU A 42 -6.70 -9.63 -9.84
C LEU A 42 -7.11 -8.99 -8.50
N LEU A 43 -6.74 -9.62 -7.38
CA LEU A 43 -6.98 -9.09 -6.04
C LEU A 43 -6.21 -7.79 -5.79
N SER A 44 -4.97 -7.67 -6.27
CA SER A 44 -4.19 -6.42 -6.19
C SER A 44 -4.87 -5.26 -6.93
N ILE A 45 -5.37 -5.50 -8.15
CA ILE A 45 -6.11 -4.48 -8.91
C ILE A 45 -7.40 -4.12 -8.17
N GLY A 46 -8.13 -5.11 -7.65
CA GLY A 46 -9.32 -4.89 -6.84
C GLY A 46 -9.06 -4.04 -5.60
N ALA A 47 -7.95 -4.30 -4.90
CA ALA A 47 -7.51 -3.53 -3.73
C ALA A 47 -7.22 -2.07 -4.10
N LEU A 48 -6.49 -1.81 -5.19
CA LEU A 48 -6.22 -0.46 -5.70
C LEU A 48 -7.50 0.29 -6.08
N VAL A 49 -8.45 -0.37 -6.74
CA VAL A 49 -9.74 0.23 -7.10
C VAL A 49 -10.53 0.59 -5.83
N LEU A 50 -10.59 -0.30 -4.84
CA LEU A 50 -11.26 -0.01 -3.57
C LEU A 50 -10.59 1.13 -2.80
N MET A 51 -9.25 1.21 -2.83
CA MET A 51 -8.48 2.30 -2.25
C MET A 51 -8.83 3.63 -2.93
N LEU A 52 -8.86 3.67 -4.26
CA LEU A 52 -9.26 4.85 -5.03
C LEU A 52 -10.69 5.28 -4.73
N VAL A 53 -11.64 4.34 -4.64
CA VAL A 53 -13.03 4.64 -4.30
C VAL A 53 -13.11 5.20 -2.87
N GLY A 54 -12.43 4.58 -1.90
CA GLY A 54 -12.34 5.06 -0.52
C GLY A 54 -11.77 6.46 -0.41
N LEU A 55 -10.62 6.70 -1.05
CA LEU A 55 -9.96 8.00 -1.09
C LEU A 55 -10.77 9.05 -1.84
N SER A 56 -11.51 8.68 -2.89
CA SER A 56 -12.38 9.61 -3.62
C SER A 56 -13.51 10.16 -2.75
N ASN A 57 -14.02 9.33 -1.83
CA ASN A 57 -15.02 9.73 -0.85
C ASN A 57 -14.41 10.62 0.25
N LEU A 58 -13.14 10.40 0.59
CA LEU A 58 -12.43 11.14 1.64
C LEU A 58 -11.73 12.42 1.15
N ARG A 59 -11.52 12.60 -0.16
CA ARG A 59 -10.69 13.67 -0.76
C ARG A 59 -11.11 15.10 -0.41
N ASN A 60 -12.37 15.29 -0.02
CA ASN A 60 -12.92 16.60 0.35
C ASN A 60 -12.89 16.85 1.87
N LEU A 61 -12.51 15.86 2.67
CA LEU A 61 -12.46 15.96 4.13
C LEU A 61 -11.13 16.52 4.63
N ALA A 62 -10.01 16.18 3.98
CA ALA A 62 -8.69 16.66 4.32
C ALA A 62 -7.77 16.70 3.10
N GLN A 63 -6.78 17.60 3.12
CA GLN A 63 -5.78 17.72 2.06
C GLN A 63 -4.94 16.45 1.91
N GLY A 64 -4.64 15.75 3.02
CA GLY A 64 -3.89 14.50 3.00
C GLY A 64 -4.57 13.40 2.16
N TYR A 65 -5.90 13.25 2.28
CA TYR A 65 -6.66 12.30 1.44
C TYR A 65 -6.67 12.69 -0.04
N ARG A 66 -6.71 13.99 -0.34
CA ARG A 66 -6.65 14.48 -1.74
C ARG A 66 -5.31 14.14 -2.39
N LEU A 67 -4.20 14.35 -1.68
CA LEU A 67 -2.88 14.00 -2.17
C LEU A 67 -2.71 12.48 -2.31
N ALA A 68 -3.16 11.72 -1.31
CA ALA A 68 -3.17 10.25 -1.37
C ALA A 68 -3.96 9.74 -2.59
N PHE A 69 -5.11 10.33 -2.89
CA PHE A 69 -5.90 10.00 -4.08
C PHE A 69 -5.13 10.24 -5.38
N GLN A 70 -4.47 11.40 -5.51
CA GLN A 70 -3.67 11.72 -6.70
C GLN A 70 -2.49 10.75 -6.88
N LEU A 71 -1.78 10.43 -5.79
CA LEU A 71 -0.67 9.48 -5.83
C LEU A 71 -1.13 8.06 -6.16
N SER A 72 -2.29 7.63 -5.66
CA SER A 72 -2.87 6.31 -6.00
C SER A 72 -3.20 6.21 -7.49
N ILE A 73 -3.60 7.31 -8.15
CA ILE A 73 -3.80 7.33 -9.61
C ILE A 73 -2.46 7.14 -10.33
N VAL A 74 -1.40 7.83 -9.86
CA VAL A 74 -0.07 7.69 -10.43
C VAL A 74 0.44 6.26 -10.27
N GLU A 75 0.23 5.65 -9.11
CA GLU A 75 0.57 4.26 -8.83
C GLU A 75 -0.13 3.30 -9.79
N LEU A 76 -1.44 3.47 -10.01
CA LEU A 76 -2.21 2.67 -10.96
C LEU A 76 -1.68 2.80 -12.40
N VAL A 77 -1.35 4.02 -12.83
CA VAL A 77 -0.77 4.28 -14.16
C VAL A 77 0.60 3.61 -14.29
N MET A 78 1.44 3.71 -13.26
CA MET A 78 2.76 3.06 -13.23
C MET A 78 2.66 1.54 -13.27
N ALA A 79 1.70 0.94 -12.55
CA ALA A 79 1.44 -0.49 -12.60
C ALA A 79 1.04 -0.94 -14.01
N PHE A 80 0.19 -0.15 -14.69
CA PHE A 80 -0.19 -0.42 -16.08
C PHE A 80 1.01 -0.31 -17.05
N ILE A 81 1.83 0.74 -16.91
CA ILE A 81 3.05 0.92 -17.70
C ILE A 81 4.02 -0.23 -17.46
N GLY A 82 4.23 -0.66 -16.20
CA GLY A 82 5.09 -1.79 -15.86
C GLY A 82 4.61 -3.11 -16.48
N GLY A 83 3.30 -3.36 -16.47
CA GLY A 83 2.70 -4.51 -17.16
C GLY A 83 2.94 -4.47 -18.67
N LEU A 84 2.75 -3.30 -19.30
CA LEU A 84 3.00 -3.12 -20.74
C LEU A 84 4.48 -3.31 -21.10
N ILE A 85 5.39 -2.73 -20.31
CA ILE A 85 6.84 -2.89 -20.42
C ILE A 85 7.20 -4.36 -20.36
N THR A 86 6.67 -5.10 -19.39
CA THR A 86 6.96 -6.54 -19.24
C THR A 86 6.46 -7.34 -20.44
N ALA A 87 5.25 -7.03 -20.93
CA ALA A 87 4.66 -7.71 -22.10
C ALA A 87 5.40 -7.41 -23.41
N VAL A 88 5.89 -6.18 -23.60
CA VAL A 88 6.56 -5.74 -24.83
C VAL A 88 8.06 -6.08 -24.79
N LEU A 89 8.78 -5.71 -23.74
CA LEU A 89 10.24 -5.90 -23.65
C LEU A 89 10.63 -7.35 -23.39
N GLY A 90 9.76 -8.14 -22.74
CA GLY A 90 9.96 -9.59 -22.57
C GLY A 90 10.06 -10.36 -23.90
N LEU A 91 9.65 -9.74 -25.02
CA LEU A 91 9.75 -10.30 -26.36
C LEU A 91 11.01 -9.86 -27.13
N TYR A 92 11.72 -8.79 -26.72
CA TYR A 92 12.71 -8.12 -27.58
C TYR A 92 14.04 -7.74 -26.93
N VAL A 93 14.20 -7.83 -25.60
CA VAL A 93 15.35 -7.24 -24.89
C VAL A 93 16.04 -8.23 -23.94
N SER A 94 17.34 -8.03 -23.67
CA SER A 94 18.11 -8.88 -22.75
C SER A 94 17.54 -8.88 -21.34
N ILE A 95 17.60 -10.04 -20.68
CA ILE A 95 17.07 -10.25 -19.32
C ILE A 95 17.64 -9.24 -18.32
N SER A 96 18.90 -8.81 -18.50
CA SER A 96 19.57 -7.88 -17.57
C SER A 96 18.97 -6.47 -17.54
N THR A 97 18.63 -5.88 -18.70
CA THR A 97 18.02 -4.55 -18.77
C THR A 97 16.54 -4.59 -18.39
N MET A 98 15.87 -5.72 -18.65
CA MET A 98 14.51 -5.97 -18.15
C MET A 98 14.45 -5.99 -16.62
N MET A 99 15.38 -6.69 -15.96
CA MET A 99 15.45 -6.75 -14.50
C MET A 99 15.74 -5.39 -13.86
N ALA A 100 16.63 -4.60 -14.46
CA ALA A 100 16.92 -3.24 -13.97
C ALA A 100 15.70 -2.30 -14.11
N ALA A 101 14.98 -2.36 -15.23
CA ALA A 101 13.77 -1.57 -15.44
C ALA A 101 12.64 -1.97 -14.47
N LEU A 102 12.45 -3.27 -14.25
CA LEU A 102 11.50 -3.80 -13.27
C LEU A 102 11.84 -3.32 -11.86
N ALA A 103 13.10 -3.42 -11.44
CA ALA A 103 13.54 -2.96 -10.13
C ALA A 103 13.26 -1.46 -9.91
N LEU A 104 13.50 -0.61 -10.92
CA LEU A 104 13.19 0.83 -10.86
C LEU A 104 11.69 1.09 -10.71
N ILE A 105 10.86 0.37 -11.46
CA ILE A 105 9.40 0.49 -11.38
C ILE A 105 8.91 0.02 -10.00
N SER A 106 9.46 -1.07 -9.47
CA SER A 106 9.14 -1.58 -8.13
C SER A 106 9.53 -0.61 -7.03
N VAL A 107 10.70 0.04 -7.12
CA VAL A 107 11.13 1.10 -6.18
C VAL A 107 10.14 2.26 -6.19
N LEU A 108 9.73 2.71 -7.38
CA LEU A 108 8.79 3.83 -7.49
C LEU A 108 7.41 3.45 -6.95
N ALA A 109 6.92 2.25 -7.25
CA ALA A 109 5.65 1.75 -6.73
C ALA A 109 5.66 1.70 -5.20
N LEU A 110 6.72 1.15 -4.60
CA LEU A 110 6.87 1.05 -3.15
C LEU A 110 6.93 2.43 -2.47
N ALA A 111 7.56 3.41 -3.11
CA ALA A 111 7.60 4.78 -2.61
C ALA A 111 6.23 5.48 -2.71
N LEU A 112 5.48 5.26 -3.79
CA LEU A 112 4.13 5.79 -3.99
C LEU A 112 3.15 5.19 -2.98
N GLU A 113 3.14 3.86 -2.85
CA GLU A 113 2.32 3.12 -1.89
C GLU A 113 2.59 3.60 -0.45
N GLY A 114 3.86 3.70 -0.08
CA GLY A 114 4.26 4.25 1.21
C GLY A 114 3.81 5.70 1.42
N ALA A 115 3.91 6.55 0.40
CA ALA A 115 3.42 7.93 0.49
C ALA A 115 1.89 7.99 0.66
N VAL A 116 1.14 7.15 -0.07
CA VAL A 116 -0.32 7.03 0.08
C VAL A 116 -0.69 6.60 1.48
N LEU A 117 -0.02 5.58 2.04
CA LEU A 117 -0.27 5.07 3.38
C LEU A 117 0.08 6.12 4.45
N TYR A 118 1.21 6.80 4.29
CA TYR A 118 1.65 7.87 5.21
C TYR A 118 0.67 9.05 5.24
N LEU A 119 0.21 9.50 4.07
CA LEU A 119 -0.73 10.62 3.95
C LEU A 119 -2.14 10.26 4.43
N SER A 120 -2.64 9.09 4.06
CA SER A 120 -3.95 8.62 4.49
C SER A 120 -3.99 8.36 5.99
N CYS A 121 -2.94 7.77 6.57
CA CYS A 121 -2.81 7.59 8.01
C CYS A 121 -2.77 8.92 8.75
N GLY A 122 -1.95 9.88 8.30
CA GLY A 122 -1.88 11.22 8.87
C GLY A 122 -3.23 11.95 8.84
N ALA A 123 -3.91 11.94 7.69
CA ALA A 123 -5.24 12.53 7.56
C ALA A 123 -6.29 11.85 8.45
N THR A 124 -6.21 10.52 8.61
CA THR A 124 -7.11 9.75 9.47
C THR A 124 -6.90 10.10 10.95
N MET A 125 -5.65 10.24 11.39
CA MET A 125 -5.33 10.66 12.74
C MET A 125 -5.89 12.05 13.06
N GLU A 126 -5.69 13.02 12.17
CA GLU A 126 -6.18 14.40 12.36
C GLU A 126 -7.71 14.46 12.51
N GLN A 127 -8.43 13.65 11.74
CA GLN A 127 -9.90 13.58 11.80
C GLN A 127 -10.42 12.88 13.07
N ILE A 128 -9.64 11.97 13.65
CA ILE A 128 -10.07 11.12 14.77
C ILE A 128 -9.57 11.62 16.12
N ARG A 129 -8.46 12.36 16.14
CA ARG A 129 -7.91 12.99 17.33
C ARG A 129 -8.97 13.70 18.21
N PRO A 130 -9.88 14.54 17.69
CA PRO A 130 -10.89 15.19 18.53
C PRO A 130 -11.91 14.22 19.18
N ILE A 131 -11.98 12.96 18.74
CA ILE A 131 -12.93 11.96 19.23
C ILE A 131 -12.23 10.90 20.09
N ALA A 132 -11.00 10.50 19.73
CA ALA A 132 -10.24 9.47 20.42
C ALA A 132 -8.72 9.67 20.25
N ASP A 133 -8.12 10.45 21.17
CA ASP A 133 -6.68 10.74 21.19
C ASP A 133 -5.82 9.47 21.22
N GLN A 134 -6.18 8.48 22.05
CA GLN A 134 -5.42 7.22 22.16
C GLN A 134 -5.37 6.44 20.84
N THR A 135 -6.45 6.48 20.05
CA THR A 135 -6.48 5.83 18.72
C THR A 135 -5.64 6.61 17.73
N ALA A 136 -5.67 7.95 17.78
CA ALA A 136 -4.83 8.79 16.95
C ALA A 136 -3.33 8.55 17.22
N ASP A 137 -2.93 8.37 18.49
CA ASP A 137 -1.53 8.09 18.85
C ASP A 137 -1.04 6.74 18.30
N GLN A 138 -1.90 5.71 18.27
CA GLN A 138 -1.60 4.45 17.59
C GLN A 138 -1.36 4.66 16.09
N GLY A 139 -2.17 5.50 15.44
CA GLY A 139 -1.93 5.91 14.05
C GLY A 139 -0.59 6.59 13.86
N GLY A 140 -0.14 7.37 14.85
CA GLY A 140 1.17 8.03 14.83
C GLY A 140 2.32 7.02 14.74
N LEU A 141 2.24 5.93 15.50
CA LEU A 141 3.22 4.84 15.44
C LEU A 141 3.23 4.15 14.07
N VAL A 142 2.05 3.89 13.49
CA VAL A 142 1.94 3.31 12.14
C VAL A 142 2.57 4.25 11.11
N ARG A 143 2.25 5.53 11.18
CA ARG A 143 2.79 6.56 10.28
C ARG A 143 4.32 6.67 10.35
N MET A 144 4.92 6.47 11.53
CA MET A 144 6.38 6.44 11.71
C MET A 144 7.03 5.16 11.17
N LEU A 145 6.32 4.04 11.13
CA LEU A 145 6.82 2.78 10.55
C LEU A 145 6.92 2.84 9.03
N VAL A 146 6.02 3.57 8.35
CA VAL A 146 5.96 3.59 6.88
C VAL A 146 7.28 3.97 6.22
N PRO A 147 7.97 5.08 6.58
CA PRO A 147 9.25 5.45 5.94
C PRO A 147 10.34 4.40 6.15
N LEU A 148 10.36 3.73 7.30
CA LEU A 148 11.32 2.66 7.59
C LEU A 148 11.10 1.47 6.67
N VAL A 149 9.84 1.04 6.51
CA VAL A 149 9.47 -0.08 5.65
C VAL A 149 9.76 0.23 4.18
N VAL A 150 9.42 1.45 3.73
CA VAL A 150 9.75 1.92 2.39
C VAL A 150 11.26 1.90 2.17
N ALA A 151 12.06 2.43 3.11
CA ALA A 151 13.51 2.43 2.99
C ALA A 151 14.09 1.02 2.87
N VAL A 152 13.64 0.08 3.71
CA VAL A 152 14.09 -1.33 3.66
C VAL A 152 13.68 -1.98 2.33
N GLY A 153 12.47 -1.73 1.84
CA GLY A 153 12.02 -2.24 0.55
C GLY A 153 12.82 -1.68 -0.63
N VAL A 154 13.11 -0.38 -0.64
CA VAL A 154 13.95 0.25 -1.67
C VAL A 154 15.37 -0.32 -1.65
N VAL A 155 15.95 -0.52 -0.45
CA VAL A 155 17.25 -1.19 -0.32
C VAL A 155 17.17 -2.62 -0.88
N GLY A 156 16.13 -3.39 -0.54
CA GLY A 156 15.93 -4.74 -1.08
C GLY A 156 15.93 -4.78 -2.60
N GLN A 157 15.17 -3.88 -3.24
CA GLN A 157 15.12 -3.77 -4.70
C GLN A 157 16.47 -3.33 -5.30
N ALA A 158 17.19 -2.42 -4.66
CA ALA A 158 18.51 -1.99 -5.13
C ALA A 158 19.56 -3.12 -5.05
N LEU A 159 19.50 -3.96 -4.01
CA LEU A 159 20.40 -5.11 -3.87
C LEU A 159 20.15 -6.19 -4.94
N TYR A 160 18.94 -6.27 -5.49
CA TYR A 160 18.62 -7.19 -6.59
C TYR A 160 19.33 -6.83 -7.91
N VAL A 161 19.70 -5.56 -8.08
CA VAL A 161 20.43 -5.07 -9.25
C VAL A 161 21.95 -5.21 -9.08
N LEU A 162 22.42 -5.37 -7.84
CA LEU A 162 23.84 -5.49 -7.52
C LEU A 162 24.32 -6.95 -7.61
N PRO A 163 25.58 -7.20 -8.01
CA PRO A 163 26.16 -8.55 -8.05
C PRO A 163 26.57 -9.01 -6.63
N LEU A 164 25.60 -9.11 -5.73
CA LEU A 164 25.78 -9.62 -4.38
C LEU A 164 25.56 -11.14 -4.32
N THR A 165 26.01 -11.75 -3.23
CA THR A 165 25.73 -13.17 -2.95
C THR A 165 24.21 -13.37 -2.82
N ARG A 166 23.65 -14.30 -3.61
CA ARG A 166 22.20 -14.61 -3.67
C ARG A 166 21.54 -14.74 -2.29
N GLY A 167 22.20 -15.35 -1.31
CA GLY A 167 21.64 -15.51 0.03
C GLY A 167 21.35 -14.19 0.77
N VAL A 168 22.12 -13.13 0.52
CA VAL A 168 21.91 -11.81 1.16
C VAL A 168 20.75 -11.06 0.49
N SER A 169 20.67 -11.07 -0.84
CA SER A 169 19.55 -10.45 -1.57
C SER A 169 18.22 -11.11 -1.22
N ASP A 170 18.19 -12.44 -1.13
CA ASP A 170 16.98 -13.20 -0.84
C ASP A 170 16.48 -12.91 0.59
N PHE A 171 17.39 -12.86 1.56
CA PHE A 171 17.06 -12.52 2.95
C PHE A 171 16.50 -11.10 3.09
N VAL A 172 17.16 -10.10 2.50
CA VAL A 172 16.72 -8.70 2.60
C VAL A 172 15.37 -8.50 1.89
N THR A 173 15.16 -9.17 0.75
CA THR A 173 13.89 -9.13 0.03
C THR A 173 12.76 -9.75 0.86
N LEU A 174 13.00 -10.92 1.46
CA LEU A 174 12.03 -11.57 2.35
C LEU A 174 11.71 -10.67 3.56
N LEU A 175 12.74 -10.09 4.20
CA LEU A 175 12.57 -9.18 5.32
C LEU A 175 11.74 -7.95 4.93
N ALA A 176 12.00 -7.36 3.76
CA ALA A 176 11.22 -6.24 3.23
C ALA A 176 9.75 -6.61 3.04
N SER A 177 9.46 -7.76 2.42
CA SER A 177 8.09 -8.24 2.22
C SER A 177 7.36 -8.50 3.54
N VAL A 178 8.03 -9.12 4.52
CA VAL A 178 7.45 -9.35 5.86
C VAL A 178 7.15 -8.03 6.57
N LEU A 179 8.08 -7.07 6.51
CA LEU A 179 7.89 -5.74 7.11
C LEU A 179 6.76 -4.96 6.43
N GLN A 180 6.62 -5.06 5.11
CA GLN A 180 5.53 -4.47 4.35
C GLN A 180 4.18 -5.03 4.81
N VAL A 181 4.04 -6.36 4.82
CA VAL A 181 2.81 -7.02 5.29
C VAL A 181 2.49 -6.64 6.75
N ALA A 182 3.49 -6.60 7.62
CA ALA A 182 3.30 -6.17 9.01
C ALA A 182 2.81 -4.71 9.11
N CYS A 183 3.35 -3.82 8.28
CA CYS A 183 2.95 -2.41 8.21
C CYS A 183 1.48 -2.27 7.79
N HIS A 184 1.05 -2.97 6.73
CA HIS A 184 -0.35 -2.98 6.32
C HIS A 184 -1.24 -3.58 7.41
N ALA A 185 -0.84 -4.68 8.05
CA ALA A 185 -1.61 -5.26 9.16
C ALA A 185 -1.79 -4.29 10.34
N CYS A 186 -0.75 -3.53 10.69
CA CYS A 186 -0.82 -2.47 11.68
C CYS A 186 -1.79 -1.36 11.25
N PHE A 187 -1.75 -0.95 9.97
CA PHE A 187 -2.65 0.05 9.43
C PHE A 187 -4.11 -0.41 9.38
N VAL A 188 -4.36 -1.65 8.95
CA VAL A 188 -5.68 -2.32 9.00
C VAL A 188 -6.23 -2.31 10.43
N ARG A 189 -5.41 -2.66 11.42
CA ARG A 189 -5.79 -2.61 12.84
C ARG A 189 -6.15 -1.19 13.27
N PHE A 190 -5.37 -0.18 12.88
CA PHE A 190 -5.67 1.21 13.15
C PHE A 190 -7.02 1.63 12.53
N LEU A 191 -7.22 1.39 11.23
CA LEU A 191 -8.48 1.69 10.52
C LEU A 191 -9.70 0.99 11.15
N PHE A 192 -9.52 -0.24 11.63
CA PHE A 192 -10.56 -0.96 12.34
C PHE A 192 -10.98 -0.27 13.64
N GLN A 193 -10.02 0.21 14.44
CA GLN A 193 -10.30 0.97 15.66
C GLN A 193 -10.97 2.31 15.33
N CYS A 194 -10.46 3.00 14.32
CA CYS A 194 -11.03 4.24 13.79
C CYS A 194 -12.52 4.07 13.43
N ARG A 195 -12.87 3.00 12.71
CA ARG A 195 -14.26 2.71 12.35
C ARG A 195 -15.14 2.49 13.59
N LYS A 196 -14.66 1.77 14.61
CA LYS A 196 -15.41 1.54 15.85
C LYS A 196 -15.72 2.84 16.59
N VAL A 197 -14.80 3.80 16.58
CA VAL A 197 -14.98 5.10 17.22
C VAL A 197 -15.93 6.00 16.42
N VAL A 198 -15.86 5.98 15.08
CA VAL A 198 -16.68 6.87 14.23
C VAL A 198 -18.13 6.38 14.08
N ALA A 199 -18.37 5.06 14.06
CA ALA A 199 -19.70 4.47 13.88
C ALA A 199 -20.79 4.98 14.86
N PRO A 200 -20.57 5.13 16.18
CA PRO A 200 -21.57 5.67 17.10
C PRO A 200 -21.83 7.17 16.90
N VAL A 201 -20.86 7.95 16.38
CA VAL A 201 -20.96 9.41 16.18
C VAL A 201 -21.61 9.77 14.83
N ALA A 202 -21.80 8.79 13.95
CA ALA A 202 -22.43 8.96 12.63
C ALA A 202 -23.94 8.64 12.60
N ARG A 203 -24.48 8.08 13.69
CA ARG A 203 -25.91 7.83 13.90
C ARG A 203 -26.61 9.14 14.27
#